data_AF-A0A532CMJ9-F1
#
_entry.id   AF-A0A532CMJ9-F1
#
_cell.length_a   1.000
_cell.length_b   1.000
_cell.length_c   1.000
_cell.angle_alpha   90.00
_cell.angle_beta   90.00
_cell.angle_gamma   90.00
#
_symmetry.space_group_name_H-M   'P 1'
#
loop_
_entity.id
_entity.type
_entity.pdbx_description
1 polymer ?
#
loop_
_entity_poly.entity_id
_entity_poly.type
_entity_poly.pdbx_seq_one_letter_code
_entity_poly.pdbx_strand_id
1 'polypeptide(L)'
;MNYRNIALAVAALALSLSFFGVPAMAVEKDGVMMKDGKMVRLQDGKDIGRMDREMTMTNGTRVMMNGKMVMKDGKEGKLQEGQSMMLDGKLIEGGK
;
A
#
# COMPACT_ATOMS: atom_id res chain seq x y z
N MET A 1 -11.25 -58.17 -16.26
CA MET A 1 -11.32 -56.86 -15.57
C MET A 1 -10.57 -55.85 -16.44
N ASN A 2 -11.29 -54.97 -17.14
CA ASN A 2 -10.77 -54.26 -18.31
C ASN A 2 -10.20 -52.87 -17.95
N TYR A 3 -8.91 -52.68 -18.23
CA TYR A 3 -8.10 -51.47 -17.95
C TYR A 3 -8.62 -50.16 -18.56
N ARG A 4 -9.63 -50.22 -19.43
CA ARG A 4 -10.25 -49.05 -20.09
C ARG A 4 -10.95 -48.10 -19.12
N ASN A 5 -11.40 -48.59 -17.96
CA ASN A 5 -12.13 -47.78 -16.98
C ASN A 5 -11.20 -47.18 -15.91
N ILE A 6 -9.96 -47.69 -15.79
CA ILE A 6 -8.96 -47.18 -14.83
C ILE A 6 -8.26 -45.94 -15.42
N ALA A 7 -8.13 -45.87 -16.75
CA ALA A 7 -7.60 -44.69 -17.45
C ALA A 7 -8.48 -43.43 -17.25
N LEU A 8 -9.78 -43.59 -16.97
CA LEU A 8 -10.69 -42.46 -16.74
C LEU A 8 -10.65 -41.92 -15.30
N ALA A 9 -10.12 -42.67 -14.32
CA ALA A 9 -10.12 -42.27 -12.92
C ALA A 9 -8.89 -41.41 -12.54
N VAL A 10 -7.84 -41.42 -13.34
CA VAL A 10 -6.64 -40.59 -13.12
C VAL A 10 -6.79 -39.19 -13.74
N ALA A 11 -7.85 -38.99 -14.53
CA ALA A 11 -8.35 -37.67 -14.91
C ALA A 11 -9.19 -37.00 -13.80
N ALA A 12 -9.01 -37.40 -12.54
CA ALA A 12 -8.93 -36.44 -11.42
C ALA A 12 -7.65 -35.59 -11.57
N LEU A 13 -7.47 -35.06 -12.78
CA LEU A 13 -6.63 -33.95 -13.15
C LEU A 13 -6.83 -32.92 -12.06
N ALA A 14 -5.76 -32.69 -11.32
CA ALA A 14 -5.45 -31.41 -10.72
C ALA A 14 -6.48 -30.32 -11.08
N LEU A 15 -7.55 -30.23 -10.30
CA LEU A 15 -7.97 -28.97 -9.70
C LEU A 15 -6.80 -28.57 -8.78
N SER A 16 -5.56 -28.39 -9.27
CA SER A 16 -5.10 -27.07 -9.74
C SER A 16 -5.91 -26.00 -9.01
N LEU A 17 -5.63 -25.80 -7.73
CA LEU A 17 -4.53 -24.94 -7.29
C LEU A 17 -4.39 -23.79 -8.27
N SER A 18 -4.68 -22.58 -7.79
CA SER A 18 -4.47 -21.27 -8.45
C SER A 18 -5.71 -20.56 -8.97
N PHE A 19 -6.84 -20.64 -8.26
CA PHE A 19 -7.66 -19.44 -8.08
C PHE A 19 -7.83 -19.14 -6.58
N PHE A 20 -6.74 -19.24 -5.81
CA PHE A 20 -6.59 -18.27 -4.73
C PHE A 20 -6.31 -16.97 -5.47
N GLY A 21 -7.39 -16.26 -5.83
CA GLY A 21 -7.30 -14.94 -6.40
C GLY A 21 -6.35 -14.17 -5.51
N VAL A 22 -5.18 -13.84 -6.05
CA VAL A 22 -4.28 -12.86 -5.45
C VAL A 22 -5.22 -11.69 -5.16
N PRO A 23 -5.49 -11.32 -3.89
CA PRO A 23 -6.19 -10.08 -3.66
C PRO A 23 -5.31 -9.08 -4.38
N ALA A 24 -5.85 -8.47 -5.44
CA ALA A 24 -5.20 -7.38 -6.12
C ALA A 24 -4.78 -6.48 -4.99
N MET A 25 -3.46 -6.43 -4.74
CA MET A 25 -2.93 -5.56 -3.72
C MET A 25 -3.37 -4.20 -4.22
N ALA A 26 -4.45 -3.70 -3.62
CA ALA A 26 -4.88 -2.35 -3.81
C ALA A 26 -3.61 -1.59 -3.44
N VAL A 27 -2.93 -1.07 -4.46
CA VAL A 27 -1.92 -0.08 -4.24
C VAL A 27 -2.72 1.05 -3.60
N GLU A 28 -2.77 1.05 -2.28
CA GLU A 28 -3.40 2.10 -1.51
C GLU A 28 -2.62 3.34 -1.89
N LYS A 29 -3.16 4.07 -2.88
CA LYS A 29 -2.66 5.38 -3.31
C LYS A 29 -2.99 6.47 -2.29
N ASP A 30 -3.48 6.04 -1.15
CA ASP A 30 -3.69 6.82 0.03
C ASP A 30 -2.34 7.06 0.72
N GLY A 31 -2.18 8.27 1.23
CA GLY A 31 -0.93 8.73 1.76
C GLY A 31 -1.01 10.18 2.20
N VAL A 32 0.15 10.80 2.29
CA VAL A 32 0.30 12.20 2.65
C VAL A 32 1.39 12.83 1.80
N MET A 33 1.24 14.10 1.46
CA MET A 33 2.20 14.85 0.68
C MET A 33 2.46 16.20 1.32
N MET A 34 3.70 16.67 1.17
CA MET A 34 4.09 18.00 1.56
C MET A 34 3.87 18.93 0.35
N LYS A 35 2.92 19.84 0.47
CA LYS A 35 2.54 20.78 -0.58
C LYS A 35 2.38 22.19 -0.01
N ASP A 36 3.09 23.15 -0.56
CA ASP A 36 3.16 24.55 -0.11
C ASP A 36 3.51 24.69 1.39
N GLY A 37 4.43 23.87 1.88
CA GLY A 37 4.81 23.82 3.29
C GLY A 37 3.70 23.32 4.21
N LYS A 38 2.65 22.70 3.65
CA LYS A 38 1.54 22.08 4.40
C LYS A 38 1.39 20.61 4.05
N MET A 39 1.06 19.80 5.05
CA MET A 39 0.71 18.41 4.84
C MET A 39 -0.70 18.30 4.24
N VAL A 40 -0.82 17.62 3.12
CA VAL A 40 -2.09 17.24 2.49
C VAL A 40 -2.22 15.73 2.51
N ARG A 41 -3.44 15.24 2.72
CA ARG A 41 -3.74 13.81 2.59
C ARG A 41 -4.00 13.50 1.12
N LEU A 42 -3.42 12.41 0.66
CA LEU A 42 -3.79 11.76 -0.59
C LEU A 42 -4.73 10.60 -0.28
N GLN A 43 -5.75 10.45 -1.09
CA GLN A 43 -6.62 9.29 -1.11
C GLN A 43 -6.89 8.93 -2.55
N ASP A 44 -6.68 7.67 -2.89
CA ASP A 44 -6.72 7.19 -4.27
C ASP A 44 -5.81 8.01 -5.23
N GLY A 45 -4.71 8.57 -4.72
CA GLY A 45 -3.78 9.40 -5.48
C GLY A 45 -4.29 10.82 -5.76
N LYS A 46 -5.36 11.26 -5.09
CA LYS A 46 -5.89 12.62 -5.16
C LYS A 46 -5.76 13.34 -3.83
N ASP A 47 -5.44 14.63 -3.90
CA ASP A 47 -5.43 15.54 -2.75
C ASP A 47 -6.87 15.66 -2.19
N ILE A 48 -7.16 15.00 -1.07
CA ILE A 48 -8.48 15.06 -0.42
C ILE A 48 -8.63 16.21 0.58
N GLY A 49 -7.51 16.79 1.00
CA GLY A 49 -7.54 17.94 1.90
C GLY A 49 -6.28 18.07 2.74
N ARG A 50 -6.25 19.11 3.56
CA ARG A 50 -5.13 19.36 4.47
C ARG A 50 -5.21 18.44 5.66
N MET A 51 -4.05 18.05 6.17
CA MET A 51 -3.95 17.22 7.35
C MET A 51 -4.20 18.08 8.60
N ASP A 52 -5.33 17.85 9.26
CA ASP A 52 -5.77 18.52 10.50
C ASP A 52 -5.25 17.85 11.78
N ARG A 53 -4.82 16.58 11.67
CA ARG A 53 -4.41 15.73 12.79
C ARG A 53 -3.24 14.86 12.38
N GLU A 54 -2.36 14.54 13.34
CA GLU A 54 -1.35 13.50 13.16
C GLU A 54 -2.00 12.19 12.72
N MET A 55 -1.32 11.48 11.81
CA MET A 55 -1.83 10.24 11.23
C MET A 55 -0.82 9.13 11.45
N THR A 56 -1.26 8.03 12.05
CA THR A 56 -0.48 6.80 12.12
C THR A 56 -0.80 5.97 10.89
N MET A 57 0.23 5.65 10.11
CA MET A 57 0.12 4.79 8.95
C MET A 57 0.01 3.32 9.35
N THR A 58 -0.44 2.48 8.42
CA THR A 58 -0.64 1.04 8.62
C THR A 58 0.66 0.33 9.01
N ASN A 59 1.82 0.82 8.54
CA ASN A 59 3.14 0.30 8.90
C ASN A 59 3.63 0.72 10.31
N GLY A 60 2.85 1.53 11.04
CA GLY A 60 3.20 2.06 12.36
C GLY A 60 4.00 3.37 12.34
N THR A 61 4.26 3.95 11.17
CA THR A 61 4.88 5.27 11.03
C THR A 61 3.87 6.36 11.36
N ARG A 62 4.20 7.25 12.29
CA ARG A 62 3.39 8.45 12.61
C ARG A 62 3.85 9.62 11.79
N VAL A 63 2.95 10.24 11.06
CA VAL A 63 3.22 11.47 10.31
C VAL A 63 2.55 12.65 11.00
N MET A 64 3.34 13.68 11.25
CA MET A 64 2.95 14.94 11.90
C MET A 64 2.65 16.02 10.87
N MET A 65 1.87 17.02 11.29
CA MET A 65 1.41 18.14 10.43
C MET A 65 2.54 19.03 9.92
N ASN A 66 3.71 18.99 10.56
CA ASN A 66 4.93 19.73 10.18
C ASN A 66 5.80 18.96 9.15
N GLY A 67 5.32 17.82 8.64
CA GLY A 67 6.06 16.94 7.74
C GLY A 67 7.02 15.98 8.43
N LYS A 68 7.12 15.99 9.77
CA LYS A 68 7.92 15.01 10.51
C LYS A 68 7.24 13.65 10.49
N MET A 69 8.01 12.60 10.24
CA MET A 69 7.56 11.22 10.25
C MET A 69 8.38 10.44 11.27
N VAL A 70 7.72 9.69 12.14
CA VAL A 70 8.35 8.89 13.20
C VAL A 70 7.99 7.44 12.93
N MET A 71 8.96 6.66 12.50
CA MET A 71 8.82 5.23 12.24
C MET A 71 8.65 4.46 13.56
N LYS A 72 8.12 3.24 13.46
CA LYS A 72 7.96 2.34 14.61
C LYS A 72 9.28 2.02 15.32
N ASP A 73 10.41 2.03 14.60
CA ASP A 73 11.74 1.81 15.16
C ASP A 73 12.31 3.05 15.89
N GLY A 74 11.55 4.15 15.94
CA GLY A 74 11.97 5.41 16.52
C GLY A 74 12.79 6.30 15.58
N LYS A 75 13.03 5.86 14.33
CA LYS A 75 13.66 6.74 13.33
C LYS A 75 12.72 7.87 12.96
N GLU A 76 13.26 9.07 13.01
CA GLU A 76 12.57 10.26 12.56
C GLU A 76 13.07 10.65 11.18
N GLY A 77 12.14 10.95 10.28
CA GLY A 77 12.41 11.58 9.00
C GLY A 77 11.58 12.86 8.87
N LYS A 78 11.85 13.63 7.82
CA LYS A 78 11.04 14.81 7.49
C LYS A 78 10.75 14.80 6.00
N LEU A 79 9.48 14.90 5.65
CA LEU A 79 9.03 15.10 4.28
C LEU A 79 9.44 16.49 3.82
N GLN A 80 10.09 16.55 2.66
CA GLN A 80 10.42 17.79 1.97
C GLN A 80 9.30 18.20 1.03
N GLU A 81 9.29 19.47 0.65
CA GLU A 81 8.32 20.03 -0.29
C GLU A 81 8.27 19.23 -1.60
N GLY A 82 7.06 18.87 -2.03
CA GLY A 82 6.84 18.02 -3.19
C GLY A 82 7.00 16.51 -2.91
N GLN A 83 7.47 16.09 -1.74
CA GLN A 83 7.55 14.66 -1.41
C GLN A 83 6.21 14.13 -0.86
N SER A 84 5.92 12.89 -1.22
CA SER A 84 4.73 12.14 -0.83
C SER A 84 5.15 10.86 -0.13
N MET A 85 4.51 10.55 0.99
CA MET A 85 4.61 9.28 1.69
C MET A 85 3.29 8.53 1.52
N MET A 86 3.34 7.37 0.87
CA MET A 86 2.20 6.48 0.76
C MET A 86 1.97 5.67 2.04
N LEU A 87 0.77 5.14 2.26
CA LEU A 87 0.42 4.32 3.43
C LEU A 87 1.27 3.05 3.57
N ASP A 88 1.78 2.52 2.47
CA ASP A 88 2.71 1.39 2.44
C ASP A 88 4.12 1.77 2.95
N GLY A 89 4.39 3.06 3.16
CA GLY A 89 5.70 3.60 3.55
C GLY A 89 6.61 3.91 2.37
N LYS A 90 6.08 3.86 1.15
CA LYS A 90 6.85 4.23 -0.04
C LYS A 90 6.89 5.75 -0.18
N LEU A 91 8.11 6.26 -0.23
CA LEU A 91 8.37 7.67 -0.48
C LEU A 91 8.40 7.89 -1.99
N ILE A 92 7.51 8.75 -2.46
CA ILE A 92 7.42 9.18 -3.85
C ILE A 92 7.75 10.66 -3.89
N GLU A 93 8.77 11.02 -4.66
CA GLU A 93 9.04 12.43 -4.92
C GLU A 93 8.07 12.89 -6.01
N GLY A 94 7.24 13.88 -5.69
CA GLY A 94 6.38 14.60 -6.63
C GLY A 94 7.24 15.48 -7.55
N GLY A 95 8.07 14.82 -8.35
CA GLY A 95 8.89 15.44 -9.38
C GLY A 95 8.08 15.65 -10.64
N LYS A 96 7.57 16.88 -10.79
CA LYS A 96 7.12 17.57 -12.02
C LYS A 96 6.07 16.90 -12.90
#